data_AF-A0A0M0K1W1-F1
#
_entry.id   AF-A0A0M0K1W1-F1
#
_cell.length_a   1.000
_cell.length_b   1.000
_cell.length_c   1.000
_cell.angle_alpha   90.00
_cell.angle_beta   90.00
_cell.angle_gamma   90.00
#
_symmetry.space_group_name_H-M   'P 1'
#
loop_
_entity.id
_entity.type
_entity.pdbx_description
1 polymer ?
#
loop_
_entity_poly.entity_id
_entity_poly.type
_entity_poly.pdbx_seq_one_letter_code
_entity_poly.pdbx_strand_id
1 'polypeptide(L)'
;MEYVVGARQTDLLLQTGALLTTEEALAVGLVDEAVAHDQVMSRAAAKTKEFLSVPDTARHASKMLLRAPMAERLLASRQEDNASFSAFCLTPAVQASLGKYMAALKQKKTK
;
A
#
# COMPACT_ATOMS: atom_id res chain seq x y z
N MET A 1 4.04 -4.87 -3.91
CA MET A 1 2.80 -4.63 -4.70
C MET A 1 2.57 -5.73 -5.74
N GLU A 2 3.44 -6.74 -5.80
CA GLU A 2 3.38 -7.81 -6.81
C GLU A 2 2.04 -8.56 -6.82
N TYR A 3 1.50 -8.88 -5.64
CA TYR A 3 0.19 -9.53 -5.49
C TYR A 3 -1.02 -8.65 -5.83
N VAL A 4 -0.82 -7.39 -6.22
CA VAL A 4 -1.89 -6.43 -6.54
C VAL A 4 -1.83 -6.07 -8.02
N VAL A 5 -0.70 -5.50 -8.47
CA VAL A 5 -0.54 -4.97 -9.85
C VAL A 5 0.40 -5.82 -10.72
N GLY A 6 0.85 -6.97 -10.21
CA GLY A 6 1.83 -7.84 -10.87
C GLY A 6 3.28 -7.37 -10.71
N ALA A 7 4.23 -8.25 -11.05
CA ALA A 7 5.66 -8.02 -10.87
C ALA A 7 6.18 -6.84 -11.71
N ARG A 8 5.80 -6.76 -12.99
CA ARG A 8 6.28 -5.73 -13.92
C ARG A 8 5.92 -4.31 -13.49
N GLN A 9 4.66 -4.08 -13.11
CA GLN A 9 4.21 -2.76 -12.68
C GLN A 9 4.78 -2.40 -11.31
N THR A 10 4.88 -3.38 -10.40
CA THR A 10 5.53 -3.18 -9.10
C THR A 10 6.96 -2.67 -9.27
N ASP A 11 7.73 -3.29 -10.16
CA ASP A 11 9.12 -2.90 -10.41
C ASP A 11 9.23 -1.45 -10.91
N LEU A 12 8.42 -1.07 -11.91
CA LEU A 12 8.39 0.31 -12.43
C LEU A 12 8.05 1.34 -11.35
N LEU A 13 6.99 1.09 -10.59
CA LEU A 13 6.49 2.04 -9.60
C LEU A 13 7.49 2.22 -8.47
N LEU A 14 8.13 1.15 -8.00
CA LEU A 14 9.12 1.22 -6.92
C LEU A 14 10.42 1.92 -7.36
N GLN A 15 10.88 1.70 -8.60
CA GLN A 15 12.08 2.35 -9.11
C GLN A 15 11.88 3.84 -9.40
N THR A 16 10.69 4.23 -9.86
CA THR A 16 10.40 5.62 -10.24
C THR A 16 9.85 6.46 -9.09
N GLY A 17 9.29 5.83 -8.05
CA GLY A 17 8.59 6.54 -6.98
C GLY A 17 7.35 7.30 -7.48
N ALA A 18 6.75 6.84 -8.58
CA ALA A 18 5.62 7.52 -9.22
C ALA A 18 4.38 7.53 -8.33
N LEU A 19 3.68 8.67 -8.31
CA LEU A 19 2.35 8.80 -7.71
C LEU A 19 1.32 8.80 -8.83
N LEU A 20 0.51 7.74 -8.89
CA LEU A 20 -0.49 7.54 -9.93
C LEU A 20 -1.71 8.44 -9.72
N THR A 21 -2.30 8.89 -10.83
CA THR A 21 -3.68 9.44 -10.79
C THR A 21 -4.68 8.33 -10.51
N THR A 22 -5.93 8.71 -10.20
CA THR A 22 -7.01 7.75 -9.95
C THR A 22 -7.25 6.84 -11.16
N GLU A 23 -7.20 7.39 -12.37
CA GLU A 23 -7.41 6.67 -13.62
C GLU A 23 -6.27 5.68 -13.90
N GLU A 24 -5.03 6.12 -13.68
CA GLU A 24 -3.85 5.27 -13.83
C GLU A 24 -3.86 4.13 -12.81
N ALA A 25 -4.19 4.44 -11.55
CA ALA A 25 -4.30 3.45 -10.48
C ALA A 25 -5.37 2.40 -10.79
N LEU A 26 -6.51 2.79 -11.36
CA LEU A 26 -7.54 1.86 -11.82
C LEU A 26 -7.04 1.01 -12.99
N ALA A 27 -6.38 1.63 -13.97
CA ALA A 27 -5.88 0.94 -15.17
C ALA A 27 -4.83 -0.14 -14.84
N VAL A 28 -3.98 0.09 -13.83
CA VAL A 28 -2.98 -0.90 -13.39
C VAL A 28 -3.52 -1.90 -12.35
N GLY A 29 -4.77 -1.76 -11.92
CA GLY A 29 -5.41 -2.62 -10.91
C GLY A 29 -4.95 -2.36 -9.48
N LEU A 30 -4.43 -1.15 -9.18
CA LEU A 30 -4.09 -0.76 -7.82
C LEU A 30 -5.33 -0.44 -6.97
N VAL A 31 -6.39 0.04 -7.63
CA VAL A 31 -7.72 0.23 -7.04
C VAL A 31 -8.77 -0.53 -7.87
N ASP A 32 -9.80 -1.02 -7.21
CA ASP A 32 -10.86 -1.80 -7.87
C ASP A 32 -11.95 -0.91 -8.52
N GLU A 33 -12.11 0.32 -8.03
CA GLU A 33 -13.16 1.23 -8.48
C GLU A 33 -12.75 2.70 -8.29
N ALA A 34 -13.08 3.54 -9.27
CA ALA A 34 -12.90 4.98 -9.24
C ALA A 34 -14.26 5.68 -9.39
N VAL A 35 -14.61 6.54 -8.44
CA VAL A 35 -15.86 7.31 -8.42
C VAL A 35 -15.59 8.78 -8.10
N ALA A 36 -16.61 9.63 -8.28
CA ALA A 36 -16.54 11.00 -7.85
C ALA A 36 -16.30 11.10 -6.33
N HIS A 37 -15.58 12.13 -5.89
CA HIS A 37 -15.12 12.28 -4.51
C HIS A 37 -16.27 12.22 -3.48
N ASP A 38 -17.40 12.84 -3.79
CA ASP A 38 -18.61 12.87 -2.95
C ASP A 38 -19.32 11.50 -2.85
N GLN A 39 -19.02 10.57 -3.75
CA GLN A 39 -19.61 9.22 -3.80
C GLN A 39 -18.75 8.14 -3.14
N VAL A 40 -17.50 8.44 -2.78
CA VAL A 40 -16.56 7.45 -2.23
C VAL A 40 -17.14 6.71 -1.02
N MET A 41 -17.72 7.45 -0.07
CA MET A 41 -18.24 6.86 1.16
C MET A 41 -19.48 6.00 0.94
N SER A 42 -20.42 6.47 0.11
CA SER A 42 -21.63 5.71 -0.21
C SER A 42 -21.28 4.43 -0.97
N ARG A 43 -20.31 4.50 -1.89
CA ARG A 43 -19.87 3.33 -2.65
C ARG A 43 -19.09 2.32 -1.81
N ALA A 44 -18.21 2.78 -0.94
CA ALA A 44 -17.49 1.92 0.01
C ALA A 44 -18.45 1.18 0.97
N ALA A 45 -19.50 1.86 1.45
CA ALA A 45 -20.54 1.24 2.28
C ALA A 45 -21.30 0.16 1.50
N ALA A 46 -21.66 0.42 0.23
CA ALA A 46 -22.29 -0.57 -0.64
C ALA A 46 -21.39 -1.81 -0.85
N LYS A 47 -20.09 -1.62 -1.14
CA LYS A 47 -19.14 -2.76 -1.24
C LYS A 47 -18.97 -3.52 0.06
N THR A 48 -18.95 -2.83 1.18
CA THR A 48 -18.91 -3.50 2.49
C THR A 48 -20.13 -4.38 2.69
N LYS A 49 -21.33 -3.91 2.31
CA LYS A 49 -22.56 -4.72 2.37
C LYS A 49 -22.48 -5.97 1.48
N GLU A 50 -21.88 -5.86 0.29
CA GLU A 50 -21.62 -7.02 -0.58
C GLU A 50 -20.69 -8.03 0.12
N PHE A 51 -19.57 -7.59 0.71
CA PHE A 51 -18.67 -8.49 1.44
C PHE A 51 -19.34 -9.15 2.66
N LEU A 52 -20.19 -8.42 3.38
CA LEU A 52 -20.91 -8.91 4.56
C LEU A 52 -22.06 -9.86 4.23
N SER A 53 -22.49 -9.93 2.96
CA SER A 53 -23.47 -10.93 2.52
C SER A 53 -22.89 -12.36 2.50
N VAL A 54 -21.56 -12.49 2.47
CA VAL A 54 -20.86 -13.78 2.52
C VAL A 54 -20.67 -14.23 3.97
N PRO A 55 -20.93 -15.51 4.32
CA PRO A 55 -20.69 -16.02 5.67
C PRO A 55 -19.29 -15.72 6.18
N ASP A 56 -19.20 -15.22 7.41
CA ASP A 56 -17.96 -14.68 7.97
C ASP A 56 -16.83 -15.72 8.01
N THR A 57 -17.12 -16.92 8.48
CA THR A 57 -16.14 -18.02 8.56
C THR A 57 -15.57 -18.39 7.19
N ALA A 58 -16.41 -18.45 6.16
CA ALA A 58 -15.98 -18.77 4.80
C ALA A 58 -15.10 -17.65 4.22
N ARG A 59 -15.53 -16.40 4.38
CA ARG A 59 -14.76 -15.22 3.95
C ARG A 59 -13.41 -15.13 4.67
N HIS A 60 -13.37 -15.40 5.97
CA HIS A 60 -12.15 -15.44 6.77
C HIS A 60 -11.20 -16.53 6.26
N ALA A 61 -11.68 -17.77 6.11
CA ALA A 61 -10.88 -18.89 5.65
C ALA A 61 -10.25 -18.62 4.27
N SER A 62 -11.03 -18.13 3.31
CA SER A 62 -10.52 -17.77 1.97
C SER A 62 -9.48 -16.64 2.03
N LYS A 63 -9.70 -15.62 2.87
CA LYS A 63 -8.72 -14.52 3.04
C LYS A 63 -7.40 -15.04 3.63
N MET A 64 -7.47 -15.93 4.61
CA MET A 64 -6.28 -16.52 5.22
C MET A 64 -5.55 -17.44 4.25
N LEU A 65 -6.27 -18.30 3.53
CA LEU A 65 -5.68 -19.18 2.51
C LEU A 65 -4.83 -18.40 1.49
N LEU A 66 -5.33 -17.25 1.03
CA LEU A 66 -4.63 -16.41 0.05
C LEU A 66 -3.47 -15.60 0.65
N ARG A 67 -3.57 -15.17 1.90
CA ARG A 67 -2.65 -14.16 2.48
C ARG A 67 -1.65 -14.73 3.49
N ALA A 68 -1.88 -15.92 4.02
CA ALA A 68 -1.03 -16.54 5.03
C ALA A 68 0.43 -16.70 4.54
N PRO A 69 0.73 -17.19 3.32
CA PRO A 69 2.13 -17.37 2.89
C PRO A 69 2.93 -16.06 2.90
N MET A 70 2.31 -14.95 2.48
CA MET A 70 2.94 -13.63 2.52
C MET A 70 3.18 -13.15 3.95
N ALA A 71 2.21 -13.33 4.84
CA ALA A 71 2.32 -12.93 6.24
C ALA A 71 3.37 -13.77 6.99
N GLU A 72 3.40 -15.08 6.77
CA GLU A 72 4.37 -16.00 7.35
C GLU A 72 5.80 -15.65 6.91
N ARG A 73 6.01 -15.33 5.64
CA ARG A 73 7.32 -14.88 5.14
C ARG A 73 7.82 -13.64 5.88
N LEU A 74 6.95 -12.65 6.12
CA LEU A 74 7.29 -11.45 6.88
C LEU A 74 7.60 -11.77 8.35
N LEU A 75 6.80 -12.65 8.97
CA LEU A 75 6.99 -13.04 10.36
C LEU A 75 8.28 -13.84 10.56
N ALA A 76 8.64 -14.70 9.60
CA ALA A 76 9.86 -15.51 9.65
C ALA A 76 11.14 -14.66 9.69
N SER A 77 11.16 -13.51 9.02
CA SER A 77 12.33 -12.60 8.99
C SER A 77 12.20 -11.39 9.91
N ARG A 78 11.18 -11.34 10.79
CA ARG A 78 10.81 -10.12 11.54
C ARG A 78 11.98 -9.46 12.28
N GLN A 79 12.79 -10.25 12.98
CA GLN A 79 13.88 -9.71 13.80
C GLN A 79 14.99 -9.12 12.94
N GLU A 80 15.34 -9.81 11.86
CA GLU A 80 16.35 -9.37 10.89
C GLU A 80 15.88 -8.14 10.10
N ASP A 81 14.62 -8.13 9.65
CA ASP A 81 14.01 -7.02 8.95
C ASP A 81 14.00 -5.76 9.82
N ASN A 82 13.57 -5.87 11.08
CA ASN A 82 13.62 -4.77 12.04
C ASN A 82 15.04 -4.21 12.22
N ALA A 83 16.03 -5.09 12.38
CA ALA A 83 17.42 -4.67 12.56
C ALA A 83 17.97 -3.97 11.30
N SER A 84 17.70 -4.55 10.13
CA SER A 84 18.12 -4.02 8.84
C SER A 84 17.48 -2.66 8.54
N PHE A 85 16.17 -2.55 8.72
CA PHE A 85 15.43 -1.30 8.57
C PHE A 85 15.97 -0.21 9.50
N SER A 86 16.13 -0.53 10.79
CA SER A 86 16.64 0.44 11.78
C SER A 86 18.04 0.93 11.41
N ALA A 87 18.94 0.01 11.07
CA ALA A 87 20.30 0.35 10.67
C ALA A 87 20.32 1.23 9.41
N PHE A 88 19.54 0.87 8.39
CA PHE A 88 19.46 1.60 7.13
C PHE A 88 18.90 3.02 7.32
N CYS A 89 17.77 3.15 8.02
CA CYS A 89 17.12 4.45 8.24
C CYS A 89 17.99 5.39 9.06
N LEU A 90 18.83 4.89 9.96
CA LEU A 90 19.72 5.69 10.80
C LEU A 90 21.04 6.07 10.11
N THR A 91 21.27 5.64 8.87
CA THR A 91 22.45 6.08 8.13
C THR A 91 22.44 7.60 7.91
N PRO A 92 23.60 8.28 7.94
CA PRO A 92 23.67 9.73 7.74
C PRO A 92 23.05 10.19 6.42
N ALA A 93 23.22 9.41 5.35
CA ALA A 93 22.67 9.73 4.03
C ALA A 93 21.13 9.71 4.00
N VAL A 94 20.51 8.72 4.65
CA VAL A 94 19.05 8.63 4.75
C VAL A 94 18.51 9.75 5.66
N GLN A 95 19.13 9.98 6.82
CA GLN A 95 18.73 11.06 7.73
C GLN A 95 18.81 12.44 7.06
N ALA A 96 19.88 12.72 6.30
CA ALA A 96 20.01 13.97 5.56
C ALA A 96 18.92 14.12 4.48
N SER A 97 18.60 13.04 3.75
CA SER A 97 17.56 13.04 2.73
C SER A 97 16.17 13.28 3.33
N LEU A 98 15.84 12.59 4.43
CA LEU A 98 14.58 12.78 5.16
C LEU A 98 14.46 14.21 5.71
N GLY A 99 15.54 14.77 6.26
CA GLY A 99 15.57 16.16 6.75
C GLY A 99 15.27 17.18 5.66
N LYS A 100 15.87 17.03 4.47
CA LYS A 100 15.57 17.87 3.30
C LYS A 100 14.11 17.74 2.86
N TYR A 101 13.59 16.51 2.82
CA TYR A 101 12.21 16.26 2.43
C TYR A 101 11.21 16.89 3.41
N MET A 102 11.46 16.80 4.72
CA MET A 102 10.65 17.47 5.75
C MET A 102 10.65 18.99 5.62
N ALA A 103 11.81 19.59 5.34
CA ALA A 103 11.91 21.03 5.10
C ALA A 103 11.09 21.48 3.88
N ALA A 104 11.12 20.70 2.80
CA ALA A 104 10.32 20.96 1.60
C ALA A 104 8.81 20.83 1.85
N LEU A 105 8.37 19.80 2.61
CA LEU A 105 6.96 19.66 2.99
C LEU A 105 6.47 20.83 3.83
N LYS A 106 7.29 21.34 4.75
CA LYS A 106 6.94 22.51 5.57
C LYS A 106 6.65 23.74 4.72
N GLN A 107 7.45 23.97 3.66
CA GLN A 107 7.28 25.11 2.77
C GLN A 107 6.02 25.01 1.89
N LYS A 108 5.62 23.79 1.50
CA LYS A 108 4.40 23.58 0.68
C LYS A 108 3.11 23.92 1.42
N LYS A 109 3.04 23.72 2.74
CA LYS A 109 1.85 24.00 3.55
C LYS A 109 1.57 25.50 3.76
N THR A 110 2.55 26.36 3.47
CA THR A 110 2.45 27.82 3.61
C THR A 110 1.98 28.51 2.32
N LYS A 111 1.75 27.75 1.24
CA LYS A 111 1.02 28.17 0.05
C LYS A 111 -0.38 27.58 0.08
#